data_AF-A0A3B9G6I8-F1
#
_entry.id   AF-A0A3B9G6I8-F1
#
_cell.length_a   1.000
_cell.length_b   1.000
_cell.length_c   1.000
_cell.angle_alpha   90.00
_cell.angle_beta   90.00
_cell.angle_gamma   90.00
#
_symmetry.space_group_name_H-M   'P 1'
#
loop_
_entity.id
_entity.type
_entity.pdbx_description
1 polymer ?
#
loop_
_entity_poly.entity_id
_entity_poly.type
_entity_poly.pdbx_seq_one_letter_code
_entity_poly.pdbx_strand_id
1 'polypeptide(L)'
;MVVSPEHERVFRIAGWTKDDLKNRLKDLLTLSGDELIEGVNGIAEGIPLRFKDKQIPKFRDGGLLIVRAGGKAGMFSAIIAGWGASGKAGSAPVTRKIS
;
A
#
# COMPACT_ATOMS: atom_id res chain seq x y z
N MET A 1 2.72 5.38 -2.26
CA MET A 1 3.99 5.16 -1.54
C MET A 1 5.11 5.90 -2.24
N VAL A 2 5.81 6.72 -1.48
CA VAL A 2 7.05 7.39 -1.88
C VAL A 2 8.20 6.51 -1.42
N VAL A 3 9.00 6.03 -2.37
CA VAL A 3 10.20 5.23 -2.14
C VAL A 3 11.41 6.15 -2.14
N SER A 4 12.23 6.08 -1.10
CA SER A 4 13.48 6.84 -1.01
C SER A 4 14.50 6.35 -2.05
N PRO A 5 15.42 7.21 -2.50
CA PRO A 5 16.49 6.81 -3.41
C PRO A 5 17.32 5.62 -2.91
N GLU A 6 17.54 5.49 -1.60
CA GLU A 6 18.31 4.39 -1.02
C GLU A 6 17.57 3.05 -1.15
N HIS A 7 16.27 2.99 -0.87
CA HIS A 7 15.46 1.78 -1.06
C HIS A 7 15.33 1.43 -2.55
N GLU A 8 15.09 2.43 -3.40
CA GLU A 8 15.05 2.20 -4.85
C GLU A 8 16.36 1.62 -5.38
N ARG A 9 17.51 2.09 -4.88
CA ARG A 9 18.82 1.52 -5.23
C ARG A 9 18.92 0.04 -4.85
N VAL A 10 18.43 -0.36 -3.67
CA VAL A 10 18.43 -1.77 -3.25
C VAL A 10 17.59 -2.61 -4.20
N PHE A 11 16.37 -2.16 -4.52
CA PHE A 11 15.50 -2.85 -5.49
C PHE A 11 16.17 -2.96 -6.86
N ARG A 12 16.75 -1.87 -7.36
CA ARG A 12 17.43 -1.84 -8.67
C ARG A 12 18.64 -2.78 -8.72
N ILE A 13 19.47 -2.82 -7.66
CA ILE A 13 20.62 -3.75 -7.58
C ILE A 13 20.16 -5.20 -7.57
N ALA A 14 19.04 -5.49 -6.89
CA ALA A 14 18.42 -6.81 -6.87
C ALA A 14 17.67 -7.15 -8.17
N GLY A 15 17.64 -6.26 -9.17
CA GLY A 15 16.95 -6.48 -10.44
C GLY A 15 15.42 -6.33 -10.38
N TRP A 16 14.88 -5.73 -9.31
CA TRP A 16 13.44 -5.58 -9.14
C TRP A 16 12.88 -4.48 -10.02
N THR A 17 11.78 -4.79 -10.70
CA THR A 17 10.94 -3.82 -11.37
C THR A 17 9.97 -3.17 -10.38
N LYS A 18 9.30 -2.10 -10.84
CA LYS A 18 8.22 -1.46 -10.08
C LYS A 18 7.06 -2.42 -9.81
N ASP A 19 6.78 -3.33 -10.73
CA ASP A 19 5.67 -4.27 -10.60
C ASP A 19 6.02 -5.42 -9.65
N ASP A 20 7.28 -5.86 -9.61
CA ASP A 20 7.74 -6.83 -8.59
C ASP A 20 7.52 -6.29 -7.18
N LEU A 21 7.89 -5.03 -6.94
CA LEU A 21 7.65 -4.37 -5.65
C LEU A 21 6.15 -4.28 -5.33
N LYS A 22 5.31 -3.89 -6.30
CA LYS A 22 3.85 -3.80 -6.09
C LYS A 22 3.26 -5.17 -5.76
N ASN A 23 3.61 -6.19 -6.53
CA ASN A 23 3.08 -7.54 -6.36
C ASN A 23 3.51 -8.10 -5.00
N ARG A 24 4.79 -7.94 -4.65
CA ARG A 24 5.27 -8.38 -3.34
C ARG A 24 4.58 -7.68 -2.18
N LEU A 25 4.34 -6.37 -2.29
CA LEU A 25 3.57 -5.63 -1.29
C LEU A 25 2.11 -6.07 -1.24
N LYS A 26 1.49 -6.37 -2.39
CA LYS A 26 0.12 -6.92 -2.44
C LYS A 26 0.05 -8.23 -1.67
N ASP A 27 0.99 -9.13 -1.89
CA ASP A 27 1.04 -10.42 -1.18
C ASP A 27 1.24 -10.23 0.32
N LEU A 28 2.21 -9.41 0.72
CA LEU A 28 2.53 -9.18 2.14
C LEU A 28 1.46 -8.39 2.89
N LEU A 29 0.67 -7.58 2.19
CA LEU A 29 -0.36 -6.71 2.77
C LEU A 29 -1.77 -7.21 2.46
N THR A 30 -1.91 -8.49 2.12
CA THR A 30 -3.18 -9.18 2.05
C THR A 30 -3.27 -10.11 3.24
N LEU A 31 -4.31 -9.94 4.05
CA LEU A 31 -4.53 -10.70 5.27
C LEU A 31 -5.81 -11.51 5.16
N SER A 32 -5.92 -12.58 5.97
CA SER A 32 -7.21 -13.27 6.10
C SER A 32 -8.21 -12.35 6.80
N GLY A 33 -9.46 -12.36 6.35
CA GLY A 33 -10.53 -11.63 7.00
C GLY A 33 -10.73 -12.07 8.45
N ASP A 34 -10.45 -13.34 8.76
CA ASP A 34 -10.40 -13.90 10.12
C ASP A 34 -9.57 -13.05 11.08
N GLU A 35 -8.45 -12.51 10.62
CA GLU A 35 -7.50 -11.74 11.44
C GLU A 35 -7.95 -10.29 11.66
N LEU A 36 -8.97 -9.85 10.91
CA LEU A 36 -9.40 -8.46 10.82
C LEU A 36 -10.83 -8.23 11.32
N ILE A 37 -11.56 -9.30 11.66
CA ILE A 37 -12.93 -9.18 12.19
C ILE A 37 -12.93 -8.32 13.45
N GLU A 38 -14.00 -7.56 13.64
CA GLU A 38 -14.26 -6.79 14.85
C GLU A 38 -13.98 -7.60 16.13
N GLY A 39 -13.17 -7.03 17.02
CA GLY A 39 -12.74 -7.63 18.28
C GLY A 39 -11.57 -8.62 18.17
N VAL A 40 -11.20 -9.09 16.97
CA VAL A 40 -10.06 -10.00 16.79
C VAL A 40 -8.74 -9.22 16.86
N ASN A 41 -7.70 -9.82 17.44
CA ASN A 41 -6.36 -9.24 17.56
C ASN A 41 -6.33 -7.85 18.24
N GLY A 42 -7.33 -7.54 19.07
CA GLY A 42 -7.46 -6.23 19.73
C GLY A 42 -7.94 -5.10 18.81
N ILE A 43 -8.49 -5.42 17.63
CA ILE A 43 -9.03 -4.43 16.69
C ILE A 43 -10.48 -4.12 17.05
N ALA A 44 -10.73 -2.99 17.71
CA ALA A 44 -12.05 -2.65 18.24
C ALA A 44 -13.15 -2.47 17.17
N GLU A 45 -12.86 -1.87 16.02
CA GLU A 45 -13.83 -1.67 14.93
C GLU A 45 -13.79 -2.82 13.89
N GLY A 46 -12.59 -3.28 13.54
CA GLY A 46 -12.35 -4.38 12.60
C GLY A 46 -13.10 -4.25 11.27
N ILE A 47 -13.44 -5.38 10.68
CA ILE A 47 -14.29 -5.49 9.49
C ILE A 47 -15.49 -6.40 9.76
N PRO A 48 -16.60 -6.26 9.00
CA PRO A 48 -17.78 -7.09 9.19
C PRO A 48 -17.54 -8.59 8.99
N LEU A 49 -18.22 -9.43 9.78
CA LEU A 49 -18.09 -10.90 9.77
C LEU A 49 -18.24 -11.55 8.37
N ARG A 50 -19.00 -10.93 7.46
CA ARG A 50 -19.14 -11.40 6.06
C ARG A 50 -17.83 -11.47 5.26
N PHE A 51 -16.74 -10.91 5.80
CA PHE A 51 -15.41 -10.93 5.19
C PHE A 51 -14.49 -12.02 5.76
N LYS A 52 -14.93 -12.78 6.76
CA LYS A 52 -14.13 -13.77 7.49
C LYS A 52 -13.27 -14.67 6.59
N ASP A 53 -13.89 -15.36 5.64
CA ASP A 53 -13.20 -16.32 4.77
C ASP A 53 -12.59 -15.69 3.49
N LYS A 54 -12.37 -14.37 3.49
CA LYS A 54 -11.86 -13.64 2.32
C LYS A 54 -10.44 -13.16 2.55
N GLN A 55 -9.68 -13.09 1.46
CA GLN A 55 -8.39 -12.41 1.43
C GLN A 55 -8.64 -10.90 1.25
N ILE A 56 -8.22 -10.12 2.24
CA ILE A 56 -8.49 -8.68 2.32
C ILE A 56 -7.20 -7.92 2.02
N PRO A 57 -7.08 -7.30 0.83
CA PRO A 57 -5.89 -6.52 0.51
C PRO A 57 -5.96 -5.15 1.21
N LYS A 58 -4.82 -4.68 1.71
CA LYS A 58 -4.72 -3.32 2.31
C LYS A 58 -5.01 -2.22 1.29
N PHE A 59 -4.65 -2.44 0.03
CA PHE A 59 -4.89 -1.54 -1.08
C PHE A 59 -5.71 -2.25 -2.15
N ARG A 60 -6.77 -1.61 -2.65
CA ARG A 60 -7.48 -2.08 -3.86
C ARG A 60 -6.54 -2.11 -5.07
N ASP A 61 -6.92 -2.86 -6.09
CA ASP A 61 -6.21 -2.84 -7.37
C ASP A 61 -6.11 -1.41 -7.93
N GLY A 62 -4.92 -1.03 -8.38
CA GLY A 62 -4.59 0.33 -8.80
C GLY A 62 -4.61 1.39 -7.68
N GLY A 63 -4.89 1.00 -6.42
CA GLY A 63 -4.94 1.92 -5.26
C GLY A 63 -3.59 2.32 -4.72
N LEU A 64 -2.52 1.60 -5.07
CA LEU A 64 -1.16 1.88 -4.64
C LEU A 64 -0.32 2.44 -5.80
N LEU A 65 -0.10 3.76 -5.79
CA LEU A 65 0.88 4.39 -6.66
C LEU A 65 2.27 4.36 -6.01
N ILE A 66 3.29 3.97 -6.76
CA ILE A 66 4.69 4.01 -6.34
C ILE A 66 5.40 5.13 -7.08
N VAL A 67 6.06 6.03 -6.34
CA VAL A 67 6.89 7.12 -6.88
C VAL A 67 8.23 7.15 -6.14
N ARG A 68 9.29 7.60 -6.81
CA ARG A 68 10.60 7.85 -6.21
C ARG A 68 10.74 9.34 -5.94
N ALA A 69 11.03 9.72 -4.69
CA ALA A 69 11.32 11.11 -4.32
C ALA A 69 12.17 11.17 -3.04
N GLY A 70 12.79 12.32 -2.78
CA GLY A 70 13.63 12.55 -1.59
C GLY A 70 15.12 12.71 -1.91
N GLY A 71 15.90 12.99 -0.87
CA GLY A 71 17.36 13.12 -0.91
C GLY A 71 18.09 11.81 -0.64
N LYS A 72 19.42 11.86 -0.48
CA LYS A 72 20.28 10.69 -0.24
C LYS A 72 20.36 10.25 1.23
N ALA A 73 19.56 10.85 2.11
CA ALA A 73 19.67 10.68 3.54
C ALA A 73 18.32 10.28 4.14
N GLY A 74 18.37 9.33 5.07
CA GLY A 74 17.26 8.98 5.96
C GLY A 74 16.63 7.61 5.71
N MET A 75 16.79 6.98 4.53
CA MET A 75 16.14 5.69 4.22
C MET A 75 14.65 5.60 4.63
N PHE A 76 13.92 6.71 4.60
CA PHE A 76 12.51 6.73 4.98
C PHE A 76 11.65 6.66 3.73
N SER A 77 10.71 5.72 3.71
CA SER A 77 9.64 5.63 2.70
C SER A 77 8.30 5.79 3.39
N ALA A 78 7.35 6.41 2.69
CA ALA A 78 6.09 6.81 3.30
C ALA A 78 4.91 6.47 2.39
N ILE A 79 3.77 6.19 2.99
CA ILE A 79 2.49 6.03 2.29
C ILE A 79 1.70 7.31 2.48
N ILE A 80 1.33 7.93 1.36
CA ILE A 80 0.40 9.06 1.33
C ILE A 80 -0.95 8.47 0.93
N ALA A 81 -1.87 8.40 1.89
CA ALA A 81 -3.21 7.84 1.68
C ALA A 81 -4.17 8.90 1.12
N GLY A 82 -5.19 8.43 0.38
CA GLY A 82 -6.33 9.27 0.04
C GLY A 82 -7.19 9.58 1.27
N TRP A 83 -8.00 10.63 1.17
CA TRP A 83 -8.96 11.04 2.19
C TRP A 83 -10.32 10.38 1.95
N GLY A 84 -11.01 9.96 3.02
CA GLY A 84 -12.43 9.56 2.98
C GLY A 84 -12.74 8.17 2.39
N ALA A 85 -11.93 7.15 2.72
CA ALA A 85 -11.97 5.80 2.13
C ALA A 85 -11.74 5.80 0.61
N SER A 86 -11.19 4.71 0.08
CA SER A 86 -10.84 4.64 -1.34
C SER A 86 -12.08 4.38 -2.20
N GLY A 87 -12.55 5.30 -3.05
CA GLY A 87 -13.70 5.07 -3.95
C GLY A 87 -14.49 6.34 -4.32
N LYS A 88 -15.76 6.22 -4.74
CA LYS A 88 -16.64 7.34 -5.15
C LYS A 88 -16.81 8.43 -4.08
N ALA A 89 -16.62 8.08 -2.81
CA ALA A 89 -16.76 8.99 -1.67
C ALA A 89 -15.42 9.61 -1.19
N GLY A 90 -14.28 9.22 -1.78
CA GLY A 90 -12.97 9.69 -1.34
C GLY A 90 -12.03 10.07 -2.48
N SER A 91 -10.76 10.31 -2.16
CA SER A 91 -9.78 10.75 -3.16
C SER A 91 -8.99 9.59 -3.78
N ALA A 92 -8.74 9.70 -5.09
CA ALA A 92 -7.85 8.81 -5.82
C ALA A 92 -6.54 9.56 -6.14
N PRO A 93 -5.37 9.01 -5.77
CA PRO A 93 -4.11 9.62 -6.14
C PRO A 93 -3.93 9.49 -7.66
N VAL A 94 -3.42 10.55 -8.29
CA VAL A 94 -3.10 10.60 -9.73
C VAL A 94 -1.70 11.18 -9.94
N THR A 95 -1.09 10.90 -11.09
CA THR A 95 0.18 11.52 -11.49
C THR A 95 -0.02 12.33 -12.76
N ARG A 96 0.40 13.60 -12.73
CA ARG A 96 0.40 14.49 -13.89
C ARG A 96 1.83 14.93 -14.18
N LYS A 97 2.25 14.85 -15.44
CA LYS A 97 3.51 15.46 -15.89
C LYS A 97 3.36 16.99 -15.81
N ILE A 98 4.29 17.65 -15.15
CA ILE A 98 4.42 19.10 -15.19
C ILE A 98 5.40 19.45 -16.31
N SER A 99 5.03 20.43 -17.12
CA SER A 99 5.80 20.97 -18.26
C SER A 99 6.07 22.44 -18.03
#